data_AF-A0A2T6K7P4-F1
#
_entry.id   AF-A0A2T6K7P4-F1
#
_cell.length_a   1.000
_cell.length_b   1.000
_cell.length_c   1.000
_cell.angle_alpha   90.00
_cell.angle_beta   90.00
_cell.angle_gamma   90.00
#
_symmetry.space_group_name_H-M   'P 1'
#
loop_
_entity.id
_entity.type
_entity.pdbx_description
1 polymer ?
#
loop_
_entity_poly.entity_id
_entity_poly.type
_entity_poly.pdbx_seq_one_letter_code
_entity_poly.pdbx_strand_id
1 'polypeptide(L)'
;MALDPKRTRQLRAMLRRLSAANAISSIPGGTGKALEAWVFMTLADAARQKTGWQVTLHQGDGSRLPPNHPFVFSGGPSGLSQAVGDPCFARLHRSGGSEPRTLELHHGLQHKGRSGARHEWDIALLPTEIPQGIRATNAQYPRGLPFLGIECKDKLRSGNSDEMRQTLARMFDLAHVTQLRGSVTHRMMDEHGTAGTGRRWPTYLENYSHGAFGVVHVGGFQLGPRDMSDHYKIQRFGHVTTSNTATRNALEVSMSRVLDRIDQLY
;
A
#
# COMPACT_ATOMS: atom_id res chain seq x y z
N MET A 1 19.55 4.12 5.19
CA MET A 1 20.37 3.80 6.38
C MET A 1 19.79 2.51 6.98
N ALA A 2 20.59 1.63 7.59
CA ALA A 2 20.05 0.39 8.15
C ALA A 2 19.10 0.69 9.34
N LEU A 3 18.02 -0.10 9.51
CA LEU A 3 17.19 -0.04 10.71
C LEU A 3 18.04 -0.26 11.96
N ASP A 4 17.73 0.43 13.05
CA ASP A 4 18.41 0.15 14.32
C ASP A 4 18.16 -1.32 14.78
N PRO A 5 19.02 -1.86 15.67
CA PRO A 5 18.92 -3.25 16.10
C PRO A 5 17.57 -3.63 16.75
N LYS A 6 16.91 -2.70 17.45
CA LYS A 6 15.60 -2.95 18.09
C LYS A 6 14.52 -3.07 17.02
N ARG A 7 14.53 -2.22 15.99
CA ARG A 7 13.60 -2.32 14.85
C ARG A 7 13.86 -3.54 13.99
N THR A 8 15.13 -3.91 13.78
CA THR A 8 15.47 -5.16 13.11
C THR A 8 14.92 -6.36 13.88
N ARG A 9 15.03 -6.37 15.21
CA ARG A 9 14.42 -7.40 16.07
C ARG A 9 12.89 -7.38 16.01
N GLN A 10 12.26 -6.21 16.02
CA GLN A 10 10.80 -6.08 15.93
C GLN A 10 10.26 -6.51 14.57
N LEU A 11 10.88 -6.08 13.48
CA LEU A 11 10.58 -6.53 12.12
C LEU A 11 10.73 -8.05 12.03
N ARG A 12 11.85 -8.61 12.52
CA ARG A 12 12.02 -10.06 12.63
C ARG A 12 10.92 -10.72 13.47
N ALA A 13 10.47 -10.12 14.58
CA ALA A 13 9.40 -10.66 15.41
C ALA A 13 8.02 -10.56 14.75
N MET A 14 7.76 -9.52 13.96
CA MET A 14 6.53 -9.36 13.16
C MET A 14 6.53 -10.33 11.98
N LEU A 15 7.65 -10.44 11.27
CA LEU A 15 7.91 -11.48 10.28
C LEU A 15 7.69 -12.85 10.89
N ARG A 16 8.26 -13.17 12.06
CA ARG A 16 8.01 -14.45 12.76
C ARG A 16 6.55 -14.68 13.13
N ARG A 17 5.83 -13.63 13.56
CA ARG A 17 4.39 -13.73 13.92
C ARG A 17 3.48 -13.91 12.72
N LEU A 18 3.82 -13.32 11.58
CA LEU A 18 3.16 -13.54 10.30
C LEU A 18 3.66 -14.85 9.63
N SER A 19 4.88 -15.28 9.93
CA SER A 19 5.53 -16.50 9.42
C SER A 19 5.38 -17.71 10.34
N ALA A 20 4.56 -17.66 11.40
CA ALA A 20 4.18 -18.86 12.15
C ALA A 20 3.43 -19.88 11.27
N ALA A 21 3.14 -19.52 10.01
CA ALA A 21 2.76 -20.42 8.93
C ALA A 21 3.86 -20.68 7.87
N ASN A 22 4.87 -19.82 7.66
CA ASN A 22 5.79 -19.90 6.50
C ASN A 22 7.18 -19.25 6.70
N ALA A 23 8.13 -19.82 7.45
CA ALA A 23 9.42 -19.18 7.84
C ALA A 23 10.10 -18.29 6.75
N ILE A 24 10.14 -16.97 6.97
CA ILE A 24 10.60 -15.96 6.01
C ILE A 24 12.09 -15.62 6.24
N SER A 25 12.91 -15.69 5.19
CA SER A 25 14.33 -15.26 5.18
C SER A 25 14.59 -14.10 4.20
N SER A 26 13.94 -12.95 4.36
CA SER A 26 14.47 -11.74 3.71
C SER A 26 14.29 -10.49 4.57
N ILE A 27 15.40 -9.79 4.80
CA ILE A 27 15.40 -8.38 5.14
C ILE A 27 15.85 -7.72 3.84
N PRO A 28 15.05 -6.84 3.22
CA PRO A 28 15.46 -6.26 1.95
C PRO A 28 16.73 -5.44 2.13
N GLY A 29 17.70 -5.68 1.25
CA GLY A 29 18.91 -4.87 1.14
C GLY A 29 18.62 -3.56 0.42
N GLY A 30 19.20 -2.46 0.88
CA GLY A 30 19.06 -1.13 0.26
C GLY A 30 18.60 -0.04 1.24
N THR A 31 18.92 1.20 0.90
CA THR A 31 18.46 2.39 1.66
C THR A 31 16.94 2.53 1.52
N GLY A 32 16.21 2.75 2.62
CA GLY A 32 14.75 2.89 2.59
C GLY A 32 13.95 1.59 2.72
N LYS A 33 14.43 0.50 2.10
CA LYS A 33 13.65 -0.75 1.98
C LYS A 33 13.30 -1.43 3.30
N ALA A 34 14.14 -1.27 4.30
CA ALA A 34 13.86 -1.83 5.62
C ALA A 34 12.71 -1.07 6.33
N LEU A 35 12.57 0.24 6.11
CA LEU A 35 11.41 1.02 6.57
C LEU A 35 10.15 0.56 5.83
N GLU A 36 10.22 0.42 4.51
CA GLU A 36 9.10 -0.04 3.68
C GLU A 36 8.61 -1.42 4.15
N ALA A 37 9.51 -2.39 4.34
CA ALA A 37 9.17 -3.70 4.89
C ALA A 37 8.55 -3.60 6.29
N TRP A 38 9.04 -2.72 7.17
CA TRP A 38 8.45 -2.51 8.48
C TRP A 38 7.01 -1.95 8.40
N VAL A 39 6.76 -0.99 7.50
CA VAL A 39 5.41 -0.45 7.28
C VAL A 39 4.49 -1.52 6.70
N PHE A 40 4.92 -2.23 5.66
CA PHE A 40 4.18 -3.34 5.04
C PHE A 40 3.72 -4.34 6.09
N MET A 41 4.66 -4.81 6.92
CA MET A 41 4.41 -5.82 7.94
C MET A 41 3.53 -5.31 9.06
N THR A 42 3.61 -4.02 9.39
CA THR A 42 2.71 -3.37 10.36
C THR A 42 1.27 -3.39 9.87
N LEU A 43 1.05 -3.01 8.62
CA LEU A 43 -0.29 -2.97 8.03
C LEU A 43 -0.87 -4.39 7.86
N ALA A 44 -0.06 -5.36 7.43
CA ALA A 44 -0.48 -6.75 7.31
C ALA A 44 -0.86 -7.36 8.67
N ASP A 45 -0.08 -7.10 9.73
CA ASP A 45 -0.41 -7.56 11.09
C ASP A 45 -1.66 -6.85 11.63
N ALA A 46 -1.82 -5.55 11.37
CA ALA A 46 -3.04 -4.81 11.72
C ALA A 46 -4.29 -5.41 11.08
N ALA A 47 -4.22 -5.74 9.79
CA ALA A 47 -5.31 -6.39 9.08
C ALA A 47 -5.64 -7.76 9.67
N ARG A 48 -4.63 -8.56 10.01
CA ARG A 48 -4.82 -9.87 10.65
C ARG A 48 -5.50 -9.78 12.01
N GLN A 49 -5.22 -8.73 12.78
CA GLN A 49 -5.83 -8.51 14.09
C GLN A 49 -7.28 -8.01 13.99
N LYS A 50 -7.71 -7.51 12.82
CA LYS A 50 -9.09 -7.05 12.62
C LYS A 50 -10.03 -8.25 12.50
N THR A 51 -11.09 -8.26 13.31
CA THR A 51 -12.09 -9.33 13.32
C THR A 51 -12.65 -9.60 11.93
N GLY A 52 -12.66 -10.88 11.55
CA GLY A 52 -13.21 -11.35 10.29
C GLY A 52 -12.35 -11.04 9.05
N TRP A 53 -11.11 -10.60 9.25
CA TRP A 53 -10.09 -10.54 8.20
C TRP A 53 -9.03 -11.62 8.44
N GLN A 54 -8.66 -12.31 7.37
CA GLN A 54 -7.57 -13.28 7.33
C GLN A 54 -6.46 -12.76 6.43
N VAL A 55 -5.21 -13.06 6.79
CA VAL A 55 -4.05 -12.63 6.00
C VAL A 55 -3.21 -13.84 5.63
N THR A 56 -2.96 -14.00 4.33
CA THR A 56 -2.08 -15.02 3.77
C THR A 56 -0.98 -14.37 2.93
N LEU A 57 0.16 -15.04 2.81
CA LEU A 57 1.27 -14.56 1.99
C LEU A 57 1.27 -15.30 0.65
N HIS A 58 1.58 -14.59 -0.42
CA HIS A 58 1.52 -15.08 -1.79
C HIS A 58 2.79 -14.73 -2.56
N GLN A 59 3.14 -15.58 -3.53
CA GLN A 59 4.20 -15.33 -4.50
C GLN A 59 3.70 -14.38 -5.59
N GLY A 60 4.60 -13.86 -6.42
CA GLY A 60 4.24 -12.88 -7.45
C GLY A 60 3.15 -13.33 -8.43
N ASP A 61 3.17 -14.61 -8.84
CA ASP A 61 2.16 -15.24 -9.70
C ASP A 61 0.77 -15.39 -9.03
N GLY A 62 0.66 -15.11 -7.73
CA GLY A 62 -0.56 -15.19 -6.95
C GLY A 62 -0.81 -16.54 -6.28
N SER A 63 0.06 -17.53 -6.49
CA SER A 63 0.07 -18.77 -5.71
C SER A 63 0.40 -18.49 -4.24
N ARG A 64 -0.01 -19.39 -3.34
CA ARG A 64 0.26 -19.22 -1.90
C ARG A 64 1.75 -19.42 -1.65
N LEU A 65 2.38 -18.52 -0.89
CA LEU A 65 3.78 -18.66 -0.50
C LEU A 65 3.93 -19.95 0.33
N PRO A 66 4.76 -20.91 -0.11
CA PRO A 66 4.91 -22.17 0.60
C PRO A 66 5.56 -21.98 1.97
N PRO A 67 5.34 -22.91 2.91
CA PRO A 67 6.04 -22.89 4.18
C PRO A 67 7.55 -22.88 4.00
N ASN A 68 8.24 -22.06 4.80
CA ASN A 68 9.70 -21.91 4.80
C ASN A 68 10.32 -21.32 3.52
N HIS A 69 9.51 -20.82 2.58
CA HIS A 69 10.03 -20.04 1.46
C HIS A 69 10.27 -18.58 1.85
N PRO A 70 11.29 -17.92 1.27
CA PRO A 70 11.53 -16.51 1.50
C PRO A 70 10.38 -15.67 0.94
N PHE A 71 9.89 -14.73 1.74
CA PHE A 71 9.05 -13.63 1.25
C PHE A 71 9.95 -12.62 0.55
N VAL A 72 9.77 -12.40 -0.74
CA VAL A 72 10.61 -11.50 -1.54
C VAL A 72 9.98 -10.10 -1.57
N PHE A 73 10.66 -9.10 -1.05
CA PHE A 73 10.27 -7.70 -1.27
C PHE A 73 10.82 -7.19 -2.60
N SER A 74 10.14 -6.22 -3.23
CA SER A 74 10.68 -5.57 -4.42
C SER A 74 11.96 -4.79 -4.10
N GLY A 75 12.96 -4.88 -4.97
CA GLY A 75 14.20 -4.09 -4.90
C GLY A 75 14.02 -2.61 -5.27
N GLY A 76 12.90 -2.25 -5.90
CA GLY A 76 12.61 -0.89 -6.38
C GLY A 76 11.20 -0.78 -6.99
N PRO A 77 10.94 0.26 -7.80
CA PRO A 77 9.68 0.38 -8.51
C PRO A 77 9.41 -0.84 -9.40
N SER A 78 8.23 -1.43 -9.24
CA SER A 78 7.84 -2.65 -9.94
C SER A 78 6.38 -2.59 -10.42
N GLY A 79 6.06 -3.32 -11.49
CA GLY A 79 4.68 -3.62 -11.87
C GLY A 79 4.12 -4.76 -11.02
N LEU A 80 2.90 -5.20 -11.33
CA LEU A 80 2.38 -6.42 -10.76
C LEU A 80 3.14 -7.62 -11.31
N SER A 81 3.69 -8.38 -10.38
CA SER A 81 4.38 -9.63 -10.62
C SER A 81 3.46 -10.68 -11.25
N GLN A 82 4.04 -11.50 -12.12
CA GLN A 82 3.32 -12.55 -12.84
C GLN A 82 4.01 -13.92 -12.72
N ALA A 83 5.22 -13.98 -12.15
CA ALA A 83 5.99 -15.21 -12.05
C ALA A 83 6.31 -15.61 -10.60
N VAL A 84 6.63 -16.90 -10.41
CA VAL A 84 7.23 -17.40 -9.17
C VAL A 84 8.63 -16.79 -9.01
N GLY A 85 8.94 -16.32 -7.81
CA GLY A 85 10.24 -15.68 -7.50
C GLY A 85 10.23 -14.15 -7.65
N ASP A 86 9.23 -13.61 -8.33
CA ASP A 86 8.93 -12.18 -8.30
C ASP A 86 8.52 -11.69 -6.90
N PRO A 87 8.47 -10.36 -6.65
CA PRO A 87 7.99 -9.80 -5.39
C PRO A 87 6.69 -10.43 -4.88
N CYS A 88 6.74 -10.82 -3.61
CA CYS A 88 5.63 -11.39 -2.88
C CYS A 88 4.68 -10.29 -2.38
N PHE A 89 3.46 -10.69 -2.03
CA PHE A 89 2.44 -9.80 -1.50
C PHE A 89 1.63 -10.48 -0.38
N ALA A 90 0.88 -9.69 0.36
CA ALA A 90 -0.06 -10.20 1.36
C ALA A 90 -1.47 -10.13 0.81
N ARG A 91 -2.21 -11.23 0.86
CA ARG A 91 -3.63 -11.31 0.52
C ARG A 91 -4.45 -11.20 1.78
N LEU A 92 -5.42 -10.30 1.75
CA LEU A 92 -6.35 -10.04 2.85
C LEU A 92 -7.73 -10.53 2.41
N HIS A 93 -8.29 -11.48 3.16
CA HIS A 93 -9.58 -12.08 2.87
C HIS A 93 -10.58 -11.77 3.98
N ARG A 94 -11.71 -11.15 3.65
CA ARG A 94 -12.81 -10.90 4.57
C ARG A 94 -13.72 -12.13 4.63
N SER A 95 -13.77 -12.79 5.78
CA SER A 95 -14.69 -13.90 6.06
C SER A 95 -15.90 -13.44 6.87
N GLY A 96 -17.11 -13.80 6.46
CA GLY A 96 -18.33 -13.53 7.23
C GLY A 96 -18.93 -12.13 7.05
N GLY A 97 -18.88 -11.58 5.82
CA GLY A 97 -19.72 -10.45 5.37
C GLY A 97 -20.80 -10.92 4.40
N SER A 98 -21.68 -10.01 3.95
CA SER A 98 -22.67 -10.29 2.89
C SER A 98 -22.03 -10.62 1.54
N GLU A 99 -20.85 -10.07 1.28
CA GLU A 99 -20.02 -10.40 0.11
C GLU A 99 -18.57 -10.66 0.53
N PRO A 100 -17.97 -11.80 0.15
CA PRO A 100 -16.57 -12.05 0.40
C PRO A 100 -15.71 -11.08 -0.39
N ARG A 101 -14.83 -10.36 0.31
CA ARG A 101 -13.88 -9.40 -0.27
C ARG A 101 -12.47 -9.94 -0.17
N THR A 102 -11.69 -9.77 -1.24
CA THR A 102 -10.26 -10.12 -1.24
C THR A 102 -9.46 -8.94 -1.75
N LEU A 103 -8.42 -8.58 -1.00
CA LEU A 103 -7.51 -7.48 -1.31
C LEU A 103 -6.07 -8.02 -1.38
N GLU A 104 -5.20 -7.31 -2.09
CA GLU A 104 -3.76 -7.55 -2.11
C GLU A 104 -3.02 -6.30 -1.63
N LEU A 105 -2.13 -6.47 -0.65
CA LEU A 105 -1.19 -5.48 -0.16
C LEU A 105 0.17 -5.74 -0.80
N HIS A 106 0.69 -4.76 -1.52
CA HIS A 106 1.89 -4.82 -2.34
C HIS A 106 2.95 -3.83 -1.86
N HIS A 107 4.21 -4.13 -2.18
CA HIS A 107 5.38 -3.31 -1.87
C HIS A 107 6.09 -2.86 -3.15
N GLY A 108 6.29 -1.55 -3.33
CA GLY A 108 6.95 -0.94 -4.48
C GLY A 108 6.15 -1.04 -5.78
N LEU A 109 4.82 -0.92 -5.69
CA LEU A 109 3.92 -1.10 -6.82
C LEU A 109 3.73 0.20 -7.60
N GLN A 110 3.97 0.16 -8.89
CA GLN A 110 3.71 1.25 -9.82
C GLN A 110 2.30 1.22 -10.36
N HIS A 111 1.66 2.39 -10.38
CA HIS A 111 0.40 2.64 -11.06
C HIS A 111 0.63 3.52 -12.29
N LYS A 112 -0.13 3.30 -13.36
CA LYS A 112 -0.10 4.12 -14.57
C LYS A 112 -1.10 5.27 -14.45
N GLY A 113 -0.59 6.50 -14.48
CA GLY A 113 -1.37 7.73 -14.42
C GLY A 113 -2.11 8.05 -15.70
N ARG A 114 -3.02 9.03 -15.63
CA ARG A 114 -3.74 9.55 -16.80
C ARG A 114 -2.81 10.17 -17.83
N SER A 115 -1.68 10.72 -17.37
CA SER A 115 -0.59 11.22 -18.22
C SER A 115 0.19 10.11 -18.95
N GLY A 116 0.00 8.84 -18.58
CA GLY A 116 0.83 7.72 -19.02
C GLY A 116 2.10 7.52 -18.18
N ALA A 117 2.45 8.46 -17.30
CA ALA A 117 3.56 8.32 -16.36
C ALA A 117 3.30 7.18 -15.36
N ARG A 118 4.39 6.57 -14.87
CA ARG A 118 4.36 5.53 -13.84
C ARG A 118 4.65 6.14 -12.49
N HIS A 119 3.83 5.78 -11.51
CA HIS A 119 3.89 6.31 -10.16
C HIS A 119 3.96 5.18 -9.16
N GLU A 120 5.10 5.02 -8.50
CA GLU A 120 5.28 4.04 -7.44
C GLU A 120 4.52 4.45 -6.17
N TRP A 121 3.94 3.49 -5.48
CA TRP A 121 3.68 3.58 -4.05
C TRP A 121 4.56 2.54 -3.36
N ASP A 122 5.31 2.97 -2.35
CA ASP A 122 6.13 2.06 -1.57
C ASP A 122 5.27 0.95 -0.94
N ILE A 123 4.05 1.29 -0.49
CA ILE A 123 3.03 0.33 -0.09
C ILE A 123 1.69 0.67 -0.75
N ALA A 124 1.05 -0.31 -1.38
CA ALA A 124 -0.25 -0.16 -2.02
C ALA A 124 -1.23 -1.28 -1.62
N LEU A 125 -2.48 -0.94 -1.31
CA LEU A 125 -3.58 -1.89 -1.13
C LEU A 125 -4.60 -1.73 -2.26
N LEU A 126 -4.88 -2.83 -2.95
CA LEU A 126 -5.82 -2.88 -4.07
C LEU A 126 -6.71 -4.13 -3.99
N PRO A 127 -7.91 -4.10 -4.57
CA PRO A 127 -8.78 -5.26 -4.61
C PRO A 127 -8.24 -6.33 -5.59
N THR A 128 -8.47 -7.61 -5.30
CA THR A 128 -7.81 -8.74 -5.98
C THR A 128 -8.21 -8.90 -7.45
N GLU A 129 -9.38 -8.43 -7.86
CA GLU A 129 -9.83 -8.47 -9.26
C GLU A 129 -8.89 -7.70 -10.20
N ILE A 130 -8.23 -6.64 -9.69
CA ILE A 130 -7.32 -5.82 -10.51
C ILE A 130 -6.01 -6.56 -10.79
N PRO A 131 -5.28 -7.11 -9.80
CA PRO A 131 -4.14 -7.96 -10.07
C PRO A 131 -4.48 -9.23 -10.84
N GLN A 132 -5.66 -9.81 -10.64
CA GLN A 132 -6.08 -10.96 -11.43
C GLN A 132 -6.26 -10.61 -12.91
N GLY A 133 -6.94 -9.50 -13.22
CA GLY A 133 -7.05 -9.01 -14.60
C GLY A 133 -5.69 -8.71 -15.22
N ILE A 134 -4.77 -8.13 -14.45
CA ILE A 134 -3.41 -7.86 -14.91
C ILE A 134 -2.60 -9.15 -15.13
N ARG A 135 -2.66 -10.14 -14.23
CA ARG A 135 -1.97 -11.44 -14.40
C ARG A 135 -2.57 -12.28 -15.52
N ALA A 136 -3.87 -12.13 -15.80
CA ALA A 136 -4.57 -12.81 -16.90
C ALA A 136 -4.25 -12.17 -18.27
N THR A 137 -3.57 -11.03 -18.29
CA THR A 137 -3.18 -10.31 -19.50
C THR A 137 -1.66 -10.07 -19.49
N ASN A 138 -1.12 -9.52 -20.57
CA ASN A 138 0.28 -9.06 -20.58
C ASN A 138 0.43 -7.62 -20.04
N ALA A 139 -0.55 -7.14 -19.26
CA ALA A 139 -0.50 -5.84 -18.59
C ALA A 139 0.48 -5.87 -17.41
N GLN A 140 0.84 -4.70 -16.89
CA GLN A 140 1.75 -4.61 -15.74
C GLN A 140 1.27 -3.65 -14.66
N TYR A 141 0.54 -2.60 -15.03
CA TYR A 141 0.30 -1.48 -14.11
C TYR A 141 -1.20 -1.23 -13.89
N PRO A 142 -1.70 -1.30 -12.64
CA PRO A 142 -3.04 -0.81 -12.34
C PRO A 142 -3.17 0.69 -12.66
N ARG A 143 -4.38 1.11 -12.97
CA ARG A 143 -4.74 2.51 -13.16
C ARG A 143 -5.70 2.94 -12.08
N GLY A 144 -5.61 4.20 -11.64
CA GLY A 144 -6.42 4.71 -10.54
C GLY A 144 -5.67 4.74 -9.21
N LEU A 145 -6.27 5.38 -8.21
CA LEU A 145 -5.74 5.44 -6.86
C LEU A 145 -5.99 4.14 -6.08
N PRO A 146 -4.99 3.62 -5.33
CA PRO A 146 -5.21 2.53 -4.39
C PRO A 146 -6.16 2.91 -3.25
N PHE A 147 -6.67 1.88 -2.56
CA PHE A 147 -7.45 2.07 -1.33
C PHE A 147 -6.55 2.56 -0.20
N LEU A 148 -5.30 2.07 -0.17
CA LEU A 148 -4.23 2.60 0.66
C LEU A 148 -2.99 2.81 -0.20
N GLY A 149 -2.37 4.00 -0.12
CA GLY A 149 -1.09 4.30 -0.77
C GLY A 149 -0.16 5.00 0.22
N ILE A 150 0.99 4.40 0.53
CA ILE A 150 1.95 4.97 1.48
C ILE A 150 3.32 5.14 0.82
N GLU A 151 3.91 6.30 1.06
CA GLU A 151 5.30 6.61 0.77
C GLU A 151 6.14 6.52 2.03
N CYS A 152 7.36 5.98 1.92
CA CYS A 152 8.32 5.81 2.99
C CYS A 152 9.55 6.67 2.71
N LYS A 153 9.94 7.48 3.68
CA LYS A 153 11.12 8.35 3.62
C LYS A 153 12.05 8.03 4.79
N ASP A 154 13.09 7.25 4.47
CA ASP A 154 14.17 6.90 5.40
C ASP A 154 15.21 8.02 5.49
N LYS A 155 14.76 9.19 5.95
CA LYS A 155 15.60 10.37 6.16
C LYS A 155 15.49 10.81 7.62
N LEU A 156 16.63 11.12 8.24
CA LEU A 156 16.68 11.62 9.62
C LEU A 156 16.24 13.08 9.73
N ARG A 157 16.47 13.88 8.68
CA ARG A 157 15.98 15.27 8.61
C ARG A 157 14.47 15.26 8.41
N SER A 158 13.74 16.13 9.08
CA SER A 158 12.29 16.19 8.93
C SER A 158 11.87 16.48 7.49
N GLY A 159 10.82 15.81 7.03
CA GLY A 159 10.25 15.96 5.70
C GLY A 159 9.77 17.38 5.43
N ASN A 160 9.95 17.83 4.20
CA ASN A 160 9.61 19.19 3.76
C ASN A 160 8.36 19.19 2.87
N SER A 161 7.91 20.37 2.44
CA SER A 161 6.69 20.50 1.63
C SER A 161 6.84 19.89 0.23
N ASP A 162 8.06 19.69 -0.28
CA ASP A 162 8.26 19.09 -1.61
C ASP A 162 7.87 17.63 -1.63
N GLU A 163 8.12 16.90 -0.55
CA GLU A 163 7.70 15.51 -0.42
C GLU A 163 6.17 15.39 -0.47
N MET A 164 5.44 16.32 0.16
CA MET A 164 3.97 16.34 0.07
C MET A 164 3.49 16.72 -1.33
N ARG A 165 4.15 17.68 -1.99
CA ARG A 165 3.83 18.08 -3.37
C ARG A 165 4.03 16.92 -4.35
N GLN A 166 5.09 16.14 -4.18
CA GLN A 166 5.35 14.96 -5.02
C GLN A 166 4.25 13.90 -4.84
N THR A 167 3.88 13.59 -3.58
CA THR A 167 2.76 12.68 -3.30
C THR A 167 1.45 13.21 -3.88
N LEU A 168 1.17 14.50 -3.74
CA LEU A 168 -0.04 15.13 -4.27
C LEU A 168 -0.09 15.11 -5.81
N ALA A 169 1.01 15.47 -6.49
CA ALA A 169 1.10 15.46 -7.94
C ALA A 169 0.81 14.06 -8.50
N ARG A 170 1.35 13.03 -7.87
CA ARG A 170 1.01 11.63 -8.16
C ARG A 170 -0.47 11.36 -7.94
N MET A 171 -1.01 11.73 -6.79
CA MET A 171 -2.42 11.48 -6.48
C MET A 171 -3.34 12.11 -7.51
N PHE A 172 -3.01 13.31 -7.97
CA PHE A 172 -3.75 14.02 -9.01
C PHE A 172 -3.72 13.27 -10.35
N ASP A 173 -2.55 12.78 -10.76
CA ASP A 173 -2.42 12.05 -12.02
C ASP A 173 -3.08 10.66 -11.97
N LEU A 174 -3.07 10.01 -10.81
CA LEU A 174 -3.73 8.72 -10.59
C LEU A 174 -5.25 8.83 -10.37
N ALA A 175 -5.77 9.97 -9.94
CA ALA A 175 -7.19 10.10 -9.64
C ALA A 175 -8.05 10.12 -10.91
N HIS A 176 -8.97 9.16 -11.01
CA HIS A 176 -10.09 9.21 -11.94
C HIS A 176 -11.29 9.89 -11.27
N VAL A 177 -11.47 11.18 -11.55
CA VAL A 177 -12.67 11.92 -11.16
C VAL A 177 -13.75 11.76 -12.23
N THR A 178 -15.02 11.88 -11.83
CA THR A 178 -16.15 11.82 -12.76
C THR A 178 -16.06 12.99 -13.74
N GLN A 179 -15.60 12.73 -14.96
CA GLN A 179 -15.84 13.63 -16.09
C GLN A 179 -17.12 13.18 -16.80
N LEU A 180 -17.92 14.14 -17.26
CA LEU A 180 -19.20 13.91 -17.95
C LEU A 180 -19.09 13.10 -19.26
N ARG A 181 -17.89 12.81 -19.74
CA ARG A 181 -17.64 12.10 -21.01
C ARG A 181 -16.50 11.10 -20.86
N GLY A 182 -16.84 9.84 -20.63
CA GLY A 182 -15.89 8.72 -20.67
C GLY A 182 -16.59 7.40 -20.38
N SER A 183 -16.20 6.33 -21.06
CA SER A 183 -16.74 4.97 -20.89
C SER A 183 -16.27 4.28 -19.60
N VAL A 184 -15.20 4.78 -18.99
CA VAL A 184 -14.66 4.19 -17.77
C VAL A 184 -15.44 4.70 -16.56
N THR A 185 -16.02 3.79 -15.79
CA THR A 185 -16.82 4.11 -14.59
C THR A 185 -16.08 3.87 -13.28
N HIS A 186 -14.92 3.21 -13.34
CA HIS A 186 -14.24 2.69 -12.16
C HIS A 186 -13.26 3.67 -11.50
N ARG A 187 -13.15 3.59 -10.17
CA ARG A 187 -12.11 4.27 -9.38
C ARG A 187 -10.74 3.70 -9.73
N MET A 188 -10.64 2.38 -9.72
CA MET A 188 -9.45 1.61 -10.05
C MET A 188 -9.78 0.59 -11.13
N MET A 189 -8.83 0.34 -12.03
CA MET A 189 -8.96 -0.67 -13.07
C MET A 189 -7.60 -1.28 -13.41
N ASP A 190 -7.62 -2.39 -14.14
CA ASP A 190 -6.42 -2.91 -14.78
C ASP A 190 -5.88 -1.93 -15.85
N GLU A 191 -4.74 -2.26 -16.45
CA GLU A 191 -4.10 -1.36 -17.42
C GLU A 191 -4.98 -1.11 -18.66
N HIS A 192 -5.77 -2.10 -19.05
CA HIS A 192 -6.60 -2.08 -20.25
C HIS A 192 -8.01 -1.52 -20.01
N GLY A 193 -8.42 -1.37 -18.75
CA GLY A 193 -9.77 -0.99 -18.35
C GLY A 193 -10.80 -2.12 -18.45
N THR A 194 -10.36 -3.39 -18.51
CA THR A 194 -11.26 -4.55 -18.66
C THR A 194 -11.88 -4.94 -17.33
N ALA A 195 -11.07 -5.04 -16.27
CA ALA A 195 -11.51 -5.22 -14.90
C ALA A 195 -11.42 -3.90 -14.12
N GLY A 196 -12.42 -3.61 -13.29
CA GLY A 196 -12.48 -2.38 -12.51
C GLY A 196 -13.28 -2.49 -11.22
N THR A 197 -12.91 -1.70 -10.21
CA THR A 197 -13.63 -1.61 -8.95
C THR A 197 -14.03 -0.18 -8.60
N GLY A 198 -15.16 -0.11 -7.91
CA GLY A 198 -15.64 1.08 -7.23
C GLY A 198 -16.05 2.23 -8.14
N ARG A 199 -16.74 3.22 -7.58
CA ARG A 199 -17.20 4.39 -8.34
C ARG A 199 -16.16 5.51 -8.40
N ARG A 200 -16.16 6.25 -9.50
CA ARG A 200 -15.52 7.57 -9.58
C ARG A 200 -16.20 8.58 -8.67
N TRP A 201 -15.42 9.57 -8.25
CA TRP A 201 -15.90 10.66 -7.42
C TRP A 201 -15.89 11.97 -8.20
N PRO A 202 -16.89 12.85 -8.00
CA PRO A 202 -17.03 14.10 -8.76
C PRO A 202 -15.88 15.08 -8.53
N THR A 203 -15.20 15.01 -7.38
CA THR A 203 -14.08 15.89 -7.06
C THR A 203 -12.83 15.11 -6.64
N TYR A 204 -11.65 15.72 -6.82
CA TYR A 204 -10.40 15.15 -6.33
C TYR A 204 -10.43 14.95 -4.81
N LEU A 205 -10.94 15.93 -4.08
CA LEU A 205 -10.99 15.88 -2.62
C LEU A 205 -11.86 14.72 -2.12
N GLU A 206 -13.02 14.49 -2.75
CA GLU A 206 -13.84 13.32 -2.45
C GLU A 206 -13.12 12.02 -2.83
N ASN A 207 -12.45 11.96 -3.98
CA ASN A 207 -11.70 10.76 -4.35
C ASN A 207 -10.63 10.42 -3.30
N TYR A 208 -9.90 11.44 -2.84
CA TYR A 208 -8.87 11.33 -1.82
C TYR A 208 -9.47 10.93 -0.46
N SER A 209 -10.60 11.51 -0.07
CA SER A 209 -11.24 11.23 1.23
C SER A 209 -11.74 9.79 1.36
N HIS A 210 -11.96 9.10 0.25
CA HIS A 210 -12.38 7.70 0.22
C HIS A 210 -11.21 6.70 0.14
N GLY A 211 -9.96 7.17 -0.04
CA GLY A 211 -8.76 6.35 0.18
C GLY A 211 -8.06 6.68 1.51
N ALA A 212 -6.94 6.02 1.77
CA ALA A 212 -5.97 6.43 2.78
C ALA A 212 -4.60 6.60 2.13
N PHE A 213 -4.14 7.84 2.06
CA PHE A 213 -2.84 8.16 1.50
C PHE A 213 -1.96 8.71 2.60
N GLY A 214 -0.68 8.36 2.60
CA GLY A 214 0.19 8.87 3.65
C GLY A 214 1.67 8.82 3.33
N VAL A 215 2.42 9.54 4.16
CA VAL A 215 3.87 9.53 4.13
C VAL A 215 4.37 9.10 5.51
N VAL A 216 5.21 8.08 5.54
CA VAL A 216 5.95 7.62 6.70
C VAL A 216 7.34 8.21 6.62
N HIS A 217 7.72 8.99 7.64
CA HIS A 217 8.99 9.70 7.65
C HIS A 217 9.74 9.47 8.95
N VAL A 218 11.00 9.03 8.85
CA VAL A 218 11.81 8.70 10.04
C VAL A 218 12.02 9.91 10.94
N GLY A 219 12.49 11.02 10.38
CA GLY A 219 12.72 12.29 11.09
C GLY A 219 11.48 13.13 11.43
N GLY A 220 10.27 12.64 11.14
CA GLY A 220 9.05 13.45 11.26
C GLY A 220 8.90 14.49 10.15
N PHE A 221 8.13 15.56 10.40
CA PHE A 221 7.75 16.56 9.39
C PHE A 221 8.00 17.97 9.91
N GLN A 222 8.37 18.87 9.01
CA GLN A 222 8.35 20.31 9.28
C GLN A 222 6.90 20.82 9.45
N LEU A 223 6.74 22.06 9.92
CA LEU A 223 5.42 22.68 10.08
C LEU A 223 4.71 22.91 8.74
N GLY A 224 5.42 23.39 7.71
CA GLY A 224 4.84 23.75 6.40
C GLY A 224 4.07 22.62 5.67
N PRO A 225 4.51 21.35 5.69
CA PRO A 225 3.75 20.21 5.19
C PRO A 225 2.34 20.03 5.75
N ARG A 226 2.06 20.55 6.95
CA ARG A 226 0.82 20.28 7.70
C ARG A 226 -0.43 20.70 6.93
N ASP A 227 -0.49 21.95 6.49
CA ASP A 227 -1.71 22.50 5.90
C ASP A 227 -2.07 21.79 4.59
N MET A 228 -1.04 21.48 3.78
CA MET A 228 -1.20 20.73 2.53
C MET A 228 -1.69 19.31 2.80
N SER A 229 -1.05 18.61 3.75
CA SER A 229 -1.45 17.25 4.15
C SER A 229 -2.89 17.21 4.65
N ASP A 230 -3.27 18.14 5.52
CA ASP A 230 -4.59 18.16 6.16
C ASP A 230 -5.70 18.52 5.15
N HIS A 231 -5.41 19.43 4.21
CA HIS A 231 -6.31 19.79 3.12
C HIS A 231 -6.56 18.61 2.17
N TYR A 232 -5.50 17.96 1.67
CA TYR A 232 -5.59 16.88 0.68
C TYR A 232 -5.75 15.47 1.28
N LYS A 233 -5.95 15.38 2.60
CA LYS A 233 -6.15 14.10 3.33
C LYS A 233 -4.96 13.14 3.23
N ILE A 234 -3.74 13.69 3.17
CA ILE A 234 -2.50 12.92 3.22
C ILE A 234 -2.08 12.78 4.68
N GLN A 235 -2.12 11.56 5.20
CA GLN A 235 -1.70 11.23 6.55
C GLN A 235 -0.19 11.37 6.71
N ARG A 236 0.24 11.80 7.89
CA ARG A 236 1.65 11.99 8.24
C ARG A 236 2.02 11.06 9.38
N PHE A 237 2.91 10.11 9.12
CA PHE A 237 3.40 9.14 10.09
C PHE A 237 4.87 9.47 10.40
N GLY A 238 5.08 10.38 11.35
CA GLY A 238 6.40 10.90 11.67
C GLY A 238 7.10 10.15 12.81
N HIS A 239 8.36 10.53 13.06
CA HIS A 239 9.12 10.18 14.27
C HIS A 239 9.23 8.68 14.52
N VAL A 240 9.38 7.89 13.46
CA VAL A 240 9.60 6.44 13.53
C VAL A 240 10.78 6.12 14.47
N THR A 241 11.76 7.03 14.57
CA THR A 241 12.92 6.84 15.44
C THR A 241 12.68 6.99 16.92
N THR A 242 11.95 8.03 17.30
CA THR A 242 11.78 8.43 18.70
C THR A 242 10.46 7.94 19.30
N SER A 243 9.46 7.61 18.48
CA SER A 243 8.11 7.19 18.92
C SER A 243 7.54 6.06 18.08
N ASN A 244 8.32 4.98 17.90
CA ASN A 244 7.94 3.79 17.12
C ASN A 244 6.54 3.25 17.50
N THR A 245 6.21 3.18 18.79
CA THR A 245 4.89 2.70 19.24
C THR A 245 3.76 3.61 18.75
N ALA A 246 3.89 4.94 18.83
CA ALA A 246 2.85 5.84 18.38
C ALA A 246 2.67 5.78 16.85
N THR A 247 3.78 5.76 16.09
CA THR A 247 3.73 5.63 14.64
C THR A 247 3.10 4.30 14.22
N ARG A 248 3.47 3.20 14.89
CA ARG A 248 2.88 1.89 14.68
C ARG A 248 1.37 1.90 14.94
N ASN A 249 0.95 2.39 16.10
CA ASN A 249 -0.48 2.47 16.45
C ASN A 249 -1.25 3.33 15.43
N ALA A 250 -0.65 4.43 14.95
CA ALA A 250 -1.26 5.26 13.91
C ALA A 250 -1.43 4.52 12.58
N LEU A 251 -0.44 3.71 12.16
CA LEU A 251 -0.54 2.86 10.97
C LEU A 251 -1.62 1.78 11.16
N GLU A 252 -1.67 1.13 12.32
CA GLU A 252 -2.68 0.11 12.66
C GLU A 252 -4.10 0.71 12.62
N VAL A 253 -4.30 1.88 13.21
CA VAL A 253 -5.57 2.62 13.15
C VAL A 253 -5.94 3.00 11.72
N SER A 254 -4.96 3.45 10.92
CA SER A 254 -5.21 3.79 9.51
C SER A 254 -5.67 2.56 8.71
N MET A 255 -4.99 1.43 8.88
CA MET A 255 -5.37 0.18 8.23
C MET A 255 -6.77 -0.27 8.63
N SER A 256 -7.10 -0.23 9.92
CA SER A 256 -8.44 -0.60 10.39
C SER A 256 -9.53 0.26 9.75
N ARG A 257 -9.32 1.58 9.68
CA ARG A 257 -10.25 2.53 9.04
C ARG A 257 -10.41 2.28 7.54
N VAL A 258 -9.34 1.91 6.84
CA VAL A 258 -9.42 1.54 5.42
C VAL A 258 -10.29 0.31 5.24
N LEU A 259 -10.08 -0.73 6.04
CA LEU A 259 -10.87 -1.96 5.96
C LEU A 259 -12.34 -1.72 6.33
N ASP A 260 -12.63 -0.93 7.36
CA ASP A 260 -14.01 -0.53 7.71
C ASP A 260 -14.70 0.21 6.57
N ARG A 261 -13.97 1.11 5.90
CA ARG A 261 -14.50 1.87 4.77
C ARG A 261 -14.75 0.98 3.56
N ILE A 262 -13.89 0.01 3.29
CA ILE A 262 -14.09 -0.94 2.20
C ILE A 262 -15.39 -1.72 2.45
N ASP A 263 -15.60 -2.24 3.66
CA ASP A 263 -16.84 -2.95 4.04
C ASP A 263 -18.11 -2.07 3.91
N GLN A 264 -17.99 -0.74 3.95
CA GLN A 264 -19.11 0.20 3.81
C GLN A 264 -19.41 0.62 2.38
N LEU A 265 -18.39 0.73 1.53
CA LEU A 265 -18.50 1.34 0.20
C LEU A 265 -18.54 0.33 -0.94
N TYR A 266 -17.95 -0.84 -0.70
CA TYR A 266 -17.78 -1.89 -1.69
C TYR A 266 -18.40 -3.14 -1.11
#